data_AF-A0AAX3KLM2-F1
#
_entry.id   AF-A0AAX3KLM2-F1
#
_cell.length_a   1.000
_cell.length_b   1.000
_cell.length_c   1.000
_cell.angle_alpha   90.00
_cell.angle_beta   90.00
_cell.angle_gamma   90.00
#
_symmetry.space_group_name_H-M   'P 1'
#
loop_
_entity.id
_entity.type
_entity.pdbx_description
1 polymer ?
#
loop_
_entity_poly.entity_id
_entity_poly.type
_entity_poly.pdbx_seq_one_letter_code
_entity_poly.pdbx_strand_id
1 'polypeptide(L)'
;MPATPVVSVTVTKRAGAEPAAATGNAPVASNAPRGPVELPATLAECEVLEEALARDAIRLECQIGVAEGLAKTEKRYADPVWYHRAKAALKHINRDRQRLIQHMKALRVEARRNCPAWQARDKAILRELNARVPKEVFDECVRVVDEDLEVIR
;
A
#
# COMPACT_ATOMS: atom_id res chain seq x y z
N MET A 1 36.05 -45.90 -17.73
CA MET A 1 35.55 -44.78 -16.91
C MET A 1 35.41 -43.57 -17.83
N PRO A 2 34.20 -43.19 -18.30
CA PRO A 2 34.08 -42.04 -19.18
C PRO A 2 34.16 -40.73 -18.36
N ALA A 3 35.02 -39.82 -18.79
CA ALA A 3 35.27 -38.52 -18.17
C ALA A 3 34.07 -37.58 -18.38
N THR A 4 33.65 -36.90 -17.32
CA THR A 4 32.60 -35.86 -17.36
C THR A 4 33.15 -34.57 -17.98
N PRO A 5 32.37 -33.87 -18.82
CA PRO A 5 32.79 -32.60 -19.38
C PRO A 5 32.67 -31.48 -18.33
N VAL A 6 33.77 -30.76 -18.11
CA VAL A 6 33.83 -29.56 -17.26
C VAL A 6 33.31 -28.36 -18.06
N VAL A 7 32.15 -27.83 -17.67
CA VAL A 7 31.58 -26.62 -18.28
C VAL A 7 32.29 -25.40 -17.68
N SER A 8 33.13 -24.74 -18.47
CA SER A 8 33.83 -23.52 -18.07
C SER A 8 32.96 -22.30 -18.36
N VAL A 9 32.43 -21.65 -17.31
CA VAL A 9 31.67 -20.39 -17.44
C VAL A 9 32.66 -19.23 -17.49
N THR A 10 32.71 -18.55 -18.63
CA THR A 10 33.45 -17.29 -18.81
C THR A 10 32.55 -16.12 -18.45
N VAL A 11 32.87 -15.42 -17.36
CA VAL A 11 32.22 -14.15 -17.00
C VAL A 11 32.92 -13.03 -17.75
N THR A 12 32.25 -12.46 -18.75
CA THR A 12 32.74 -11.29 -19.47
C THR A 12 32.59 -10.05 -18.57
N LYS A 13 33.73 -9.58 -18.04
CA LYS A 13 33.85 -8.30 -17.34
C LYS A 13 33.54 -7.16 -18.33
N ARG A 14 32.47 -6.41 -18.11
CA ARG A 14 32.18 -5.19 -18.87
C ARG A 14 33.22 -4.14 -18.51
N ALA A 15 34.08 -3.82 -19.47
CA ALA A 15 35.02 -2.70 -19.39
C ALA A 15 34.30 -1.36 -19.63
N GLY A 16 34.79 -0.31 -18.97
CA GLY A 16 34.48 1.08 -19.29
C GLY A 16 33.47 1.75 -18.37
N ALA A 17 33.98 2.25 -17.24
CA ALA A 17 33.38 3.40 -16.57
C ALA A 17 34.10 4.65 -17.10
N GLU A 18 33.38 5.47 -17.87
CA GLU A 18 33.61 6.92 -17.94
C GLU A 18 32.29 7.62 -17.60
N PRO A 19 32.34 8.77 -16.92
CA PRO A 19 31.21 9.30 -16.18
C PRO A 19 30.25 10.01 -17.12
N ALA A 20 29.10 9.38 -17.38
CA ALA A 20 27.98 10.08 -17.98
C ALA A 20 27.34 11.00 -16.92
N ALA A 21 27.63 12.30 -17.03
CA ALA A 21 26.78 13.34 -16.49
C ALA A 21 25.39 13.19 -17.11
N ALA A 22 24.43 12.68 -16.32
CA ALA A 22 23.03 12.63 -16.70
C ALA A 22 22.19 13.15 -15.53
N THR A 23 21.86 14.43 -15.66
CA THR A 23 20.69 15.11 -15.14
C THR A 23 19.53 14.14 -14.90
N GLY A 24 19.25 13.85 -13.65
CA GLY A 24 18.07 13.12 -13.24
C GLY A 24 17.70 13.59 -11.86
N ASN A 25 16.51 14.19 -11.73
CA ASN A 25 15.85 14.40 -10.46
C ASN A 25 15.70 13.03 -9.76
N ALA A 26 16.75 12.56 -9.11
CA ALA A 26 16.58 11.63 -8.00
C ALA A 26 15.86 12.45 -6.94
N PRO A 27 14.69 12.01 -6.41
CA PRO A 27 14.12 12.67 -5.26
C PRO A 27 15.19 12.58 -4.18
N VAL A 28 15.79 13.73 -3.85
CA VAL A 28 16.69 13.86 -2.72
C VAL A 28 15.95 13.20 -1.57
N ALA A 29 16.54 12.16 -1.00
CA ALA A 29 16.00 11.51 0.18
C ALA A 29 15.94 12.58 1.26
N SER A 30 14.78 13.21 1.37
CA SER A 30 14.53 14.33 2.25
C SER A 30 14.64 13.81 3.67
N ASN A 31 15.75 14.11 4.33
CA ASN A 31 15.98 13.81 5.74
C ASN A 31 15.19 14.73 6.69
N ALA A 32 14.25 15.53 6.16
CA ALA A 32 13.35 16.35 6.96
C ALA A 32 12.28 15.49 7.64
N PRO A 33 11.81 15.88 8.85
CA PRO A 33 10.71 15.20 9.53
C PRO A 33 9.46 15.22 8.62
N ARG A 34 9.08 14.04 8.12
CA ARG A 34 7.95 13.89 7.22
C ARG A 34 6.67 13.85 8.06
N GLY A 35 5.76 14.79 7.82
CA GLY A 35 4.40 14.71 8.33
C GLY A 35 3.65 13.52 7.74
N PRO A 36 2.47 13.18 8.28
CA PRO A 36 1.66 12.10 7.73
C PRO A 36 1.39 12.34 6.24
N VAL A 37 1.55 11.32 5.41
CA VAL A 37 1.28 11.43 3.97
C VAL A 37 -0.21 11.73 3.74
N GLU A 38 -0.48 12.63 2.80
CA GLU A 38 -1.83 12.94 2.33
C GLU A 38 -2.42 11.76 1.56
N LEU A 39 -3.67 11.42 1.85
CA LEU A 39 -4.35 10.27 1.25
C LEU A 39 -5.01 10.69 -0.07
N PRO A 40 -4.68 10.05 -1.21
CA PRO A 40 -5.21 10.43 -2.51
C PRO A 40 -6.72 10.19 -2.63
N ALA A 41 -7.40 10.92 -3.52
CA ALA A 41 -8.85 10.81 -3.69
C ALA A 41 -9.25 9.61 -4.55
N THR A 42 -8.38 9.15 -5.45
CA THR A 42 -8.69 8.08 -6.41
C THR A 42 -7.96 6.78 -6.08
N LEU A 43 -8.55 5.64 -6.49
CA LEU A 43 -7.91 4.33 -6.31
C LEU A 43 -6.59 4.21 -7.10
N ALA A 44 -6.55 4.76 -8.32
CA ALA A 44 -5.35 4.73 -9.16
C ALA A 44 -4.18 5.50 -8.51
N GLU A 45 -4.44 6.69 -7.97
CA GLU A 45 -3.41 7.45 -7.23
C GLU A 45 -3.00 6.75 -5.94
N CYS A 46 -3.94 6.07 -5.26
CA CYS A 46 -3.61 5.27 -4.09
C CYS A 46 -2.68 4.10 -4.43
N GLU A 47 -2.87 3.43 -5.57
CA GLU A 47 -2.00 2.34 -6.02
C GLU A 47 -0.56 2.84 -6.27
N VAL A 48 -0.41 3.97 -6.95
CA VAL A 48 0.90 4.60 -7.17
C VAL A 48 1.57 4.98 -5.84
N LEU A 49 0.81 5.52 -4.90
CA LEU A 49 1.32 5.85 -3.56
C LEU A 49 1.72 4.60 -2.77
N GLU A 50 0.96 3.52 -2.86
CA GLU A 50 1.28 2.23 -2.20
C GLU A 50 2.60 1.68 -2.73
N GLU A 51 2.78 1.66 -4.04
CA GLU A 51 4.03 1.21 -4.67
C GLU A 51 5.23 2.09 -4.28
N ALA A 52 5.04 3.40 -4.16
CA ALA A 52 6.09 4.32 -3.71
C ALA A 52 6.49 4.03 -2.25
N LEU A 53 5.51 3.93 -1.35
CA LEU A 53 5.75 3.63 0.06
C LEU A 53 6.34 2.23 0.27
N ALA A 54 5.91 1.24 -0.50
CA ALA A 54 6.44 -0.12 -0.47
C ALA A 54 7.92 -0.14 -0.89
N ARG A 55 8.27 0.56 -1.99
CA ARG A 55 9.67 0.67 -2.44
C ARG A 55 10.55 1.38 -1.41
N ASP A 56 10.07 2.45 -0.80
CA ASP A 56 10.82 3.18 0.22
C ASP A 56 11.01 2.35 1.50
N ALA A 57 9.98 1.59 1.92
CA ALA A 57 10.08 0.66 3.04
C ALA A 57 11.14 -0.42 2.79
N ILE A 58 11.07 -1.09 1.64
CA ILE A 58 12.02 -2.15 1.25
C ILE A 58 13.45 -1.58 1.23
N ARG A 59 13.64 -0.40 0.64
CA ARG A 59 14.95 0.25 0.58
C ARG A 59 15.52 0.48 1.99
N LEU A 60 14.73 1.04 2.90
CA LEU A 60 15.17 1.30 4.27
C LEU A 60 15.42 0.01 5.06
N GLU A 61 14.56 -0.99 4.90
CA GLU A 61 14.74 -2.31 5.52
C GLU A 61 16.04 -2.98 5.07
N CYS A 62 16.35 -2.96 3.77
CA CYS A 62 17.62 -3.46 3.26
C CYS A 62 18.82 -2.69 3.83
N GLN A 63 18.77 -1.35 3.89
CA GLN A 63 19.85 -0.54 4.44
C GLN A 63 20.10 -0.83 5.92
N ILE A 64 19.02 -0.91 6.71
CA ILE A 64 19.08 -1.28 8.14
C ILE A 64 19.63 -2.70 8.29
N GLY A 65 19.15 -3.65 7.49
CA GLY A 65 19.60 -5.04 7.53
C GLY A 65 21.08 -5.19 7.20
N VAL A 66 21.59 -4.46 6.21
CA VAL A 66 23.04 -4.42 5.90
C VAL A 66 23.83 -3.85 7.07
N ALA A 67 23.38 -2.73 7.65
CA ALA A 67 24.06 -2.13 8.81
C ALA A 67 24.09 -3.08 10.02
N GLU A 68 22.99 -3.78 10.29
CA GLU A 68 22.92 -4.79 11.35
C GLU A 68 23.80 -6.01 11.06
N GLY A 69 23.90 -6.41 9.78
CA GLY A 69 24.80 -7.47 9.33
C GLY A 69 26.26 -7.14 9.61
N LEU A 70 26.73 -5.96 9.16
CA LEU A 70 28.09 -5.48 9.38
C LEU A 70 28.43 -5.33 10.87
N ALA A 71 27.48 -4.86 11.68
CA ALA A 71 27.67 -4.78 13.12
C ALA A 71 27.89 -6.16 13.77
N LYS A 72 27.22 -7.21 13.27
CA LYS A 72 27.37 -8.57 13.78
C LYS A 72 28.66 -9.24 13.31
N THR A 73 28.99 -9.14 12.02
CA THR A 73 30.12 -9.84 11.40
C THR A 73 31.45 -9.15 11.62
N GLU A 74 31.49 -7.83 11.49
CA GLU A 74 32.72 -7.03 11.46
C GLU A 74 32.87 -6.13 12.69
N LYS A 75 31.90 -6.14 13.61
CA LYS A 75 31.82 -5.19 14.75
C LYS A 75 31.82 -3.72 14.31
N ARG A 76 31.45 -3.47 13.04
CA ARG A 76 31.36 -2.13 12.47
C ARG A 76 29.94 -1.61 12.59
N TYR A 77 29.69 -0.84 13.65
CA TYR A 77 28.39 -0.23 13.90
C TYR A 77 28.15 0.95 12.96
N ALA A 78 26.92 1.07 12.48
CA ALA A 78 26.48 2.26 11.78
C ALA A 78 26.34 3.44 12.75
N ASP A 79 26.34 4.66 12.21
CA ASP A 79 26.10 5.86 13.00
C ASP A 79 24.76 5.75 13.77
N PRO A 80 24.77 5.91 15.11
CA PRO A 80 23.56 5.74 15.91
C PRO A 80 22.44 6.71 15.52
N VAL A 81 22.78 7.95 15.16
CA VAL A 81 21.80 8.97 14.79
C VAL A 81 21.11 8.58 13.49
N TRP A 82 21.86 8.15 12.48
CA TRP A 82 21.33 7.60 11.24
C TRP A 82 20.44 6.38 11.51
N TYR A 83 20.88 5.43 12.32
CA TYR A 83 20.15 4.18 12.57
C TYR A 83 18.79 4.45 13.24
N HIS A 84 18.76 5.32 14.25
CA HIS A 84 17.49 5.72 14.89
C HIS A 84 16.57 6.48 13.94
N ARG A 85 17.11 7.38 13.10
CA ARG A 85 16.34 8.09 12.08
C ARG A 85 15.76 7.13 11.03
N ALA A 86 16.55 6.18 10.55
CA ALA A 86 16.12 5.18 9.58
C ALA A 86 14.98 4.31 10.14
N LYS A 87 15.10 3.84 11.40
CA LYS A 87 14.03 3.11 12.08
C LYS A 87 12.76 3.93 12.28
N ALA A 88 12.90 5.20 12.67
CA ALA A 88 11.76 6.09 12.81
C ALA A 88 11.04 6.33 11.47
N ALA A 89 11.81 6.59 10.40
CA ALA A 89 11.27 6.75 9.05
C ALA A 89 10.51 5.50 8.59
N LEU A 90 11.09 4.31 8.79
CA LEU A 90 10.43 3.04 8.45
C LEU A 90 9.11 2.86 9.22
N LYS A 91 9.08 3.18 10.52
CA LYS A 91 7.85 3.15 11.33
C LYS A 91 6.77 4.05 10.73
N HIS A 92 7.11 5.27 10.34
CA HIS A 92 6.15 6.22 9.75
C HIS A 92 5.65 5.75 8.38
N ILE A 93 6.53 5.25 7.51
CA ILE A 93 6.14 4.68 6.22
C ILE A 93 5.17 3.51 6.41
N ASN A 94 5.47 2.58 7.32
CA ASN A 94 4.57 1.45 7.60
C ASN A 94 3.22 1.90 8.18
N ARG A 95 3.22 2.97 8.99
CA ARG A 95 1.96 3.57 9.48
C ARG A 95 1.15 4.18 8.35
N ASP A 96 1.78 4.87 7.40
CA ASP A 96 1.10 5.46 6.24
C ASP A 96 0.59 4.39 5.29
N ARG A 97 1.33 3.31 5.06
CA ARG A 97 0.83 2.14 4.30
C ARG A 97 -0.42 1.54 4.94
N GLN A 98 -0.45 1.40 6.26
CA GLN A 98 -1.63 0.89 6.96
C GLN A 98 -2.84 1.82 6.79
N ARG A 99 -2.63 3.15 6.89
CA ARG A 99 -3.68 4.15 6.65
C ARG A 99 -4.19 4.09 5.21
N LEU A 100 -3.29 3.95 4.24
CA LEU A 100 -3.62 3.86 2.83
C LEU A 100 -4.46 2.61 2.51
N ILE A 101 -4.13 1.44 3.08
CA ILE A 101 -4.93 0.21 2.89
C ILE A 101 -6.37 0.41 3.36
N GLN A 102 -6.57 1.03 4.53
CA GLN A 102 -7.90 1.32 5.06
C GLN A 102 -8.66 2.30 4.15
N HIS A 103 -7.96 3.33 3.68
CA HIS A 103 -8.51 4.32 2.75
C HIS A 103 -8.95 3.71 1.42
N MET A 104 -8.08 2.89 0.80
CA MET A 104 -8.42 2.16 -0.43
C MET A 104 -9.61 1.23 -0.25
N LYS A 105 -9.78 0.61 0.93
CA LYS A 105 -10.96 -0.20 1.23
C LYS A 105 -12.22 0.67 1.24
N ALA A 106 -12.18 1.84 1.87
CA ALA A 106 -13.30 2.79 1.89
C ALA A 106 -13.66 3.25 0.46
N LEU A 107 -12.67 3.68 -0.32
CA LEU A 107 -12.86 4.08 -1.72
C LEU A 107 -13.49 2.97 -2.59
N ARG A 108 -13.08 1.71 -2.40
CA ARG A 108 -13.70 0.57 -3.11
C ARG A 108 -15.16 0.36 -2.73
N VAL A 109 -15.51 0.56 -1.45
CA VAL A 109 -16.90 0.45 -0.98
C VAL A 109 -17.74 1.60 -1.57
N GLU A 110 -17.22 2.82 -1.57
CA GLU A 110 -17.88 3.98 -2.17
C GLU A 110 -18.07 3.84 -3.67
N ALA A 111 -17.02 3.42 -4.39
CA ALA A 111 -17.09 3.16 -5.82
C ALA A 111 -18.14 2.09 -6.16
N ARG A 112 -18.29 1.05 -5.32
CA ARG A 112 -19.34 0.04 -5.49
C ARG A 112 -20.74 0.61 -5.24
N ARG A 113 -20.93 1.39 -4.18
CA ARG A 113 -22.21 2.05 -3.86
C ARG A 113 -22.66 3.02 -4.96
N ASN A 114 -21.70 3.67 -5.61
CA ASN A 114 -21.96 4.62 -6.70
C ASN A 114 -21.99 3.97 -8.09
N CYS A 115 -21.77 2.64 -8.18
CA CYS A 115 -21.79 1.94 -9.45
C CYS A 115 -23.24 1.84 -9.97
N PRO A 116 -23.56 2.37 -11.16
CA PRO A 116 -24.93 2.37 -11.69
C PRO A 116 -25.51 0.96 -11.85
N ALA A 117 -24.69 -0.04 -12.18
CA ALA A 117 -25.13 -1.43 -12.29
C ALA A 117 -25.58 -2.01 -10.94
N TRP A 118 -24.88 -1.68 -9.86
CA TRP A 118 -25.27 -2.07 -8.50
C TRP A 118 -26.55 -1.37 -8.06
N GLN A 119 -26.65 -0.06 -8.28
CA GLN A 119 -27.86 0.70 -7.97
C GLN A 119 -29.08 0.20 -8.76
N ALA A 120 -28.90 -0.10 -10.05
CA ALA A 120 -29.96 -0.64 -10.89
C ALA A 120 -30.41 -2.03 -10.42
N ARG A 121 -29.46 -2.90 -10.03
CA ARG A 121 -29.74 -4.21 -9.45
C ARG A 121 -30.52 -4.09 -8.14
N ASP A 122 -30.07 -3.26 -7.21
CA ASP A 122 -30.73 -3.09 -5.91
C ASP A 122 -32.14 -2.52 -6.08
N LYS A 123 -32.31 -1.55 -6.99
CA LYS A 123 -33.64 -1.02 -7.36
C LYS A 123 -34.56 -2.09 -7.97
N ALA A 124 -34.01 -2.99 -8.80
CA ALA A 124 -34.78 -4.09 -9.38
C ALA A 124 -35.20 -5.12 -8.32
N ILE A 125 -34.31 -5.46 -7.38
CA ILE A 125 -34.62 -6.35 -6.26
C ILE A 125 -35.73 -5.74 -5.40
N LEU A 126 -35.61 -4.46 -5.02
CA LEU A 126 -36.64 -3.77 -4.24
C LEU A 126 -37.99 -3.76 -4.95
N ARG A 127 -38.01 -3.59 -6.27
CA ARG A 127 -39.25 -3.68 -7.07
C ARG A 127 -39.87 -5.08 -7.00
N GLU A 128 -39.07 -6.13 -7.17
CA GLU A 128 -39.56 -7.51 -7.10
C GLU A 128 -40.04 -7.88 -5.69
N LEU A 129 -39.34 -7.42 -4.65
CA LEU A 129 -39.78 -7.59 -3.26
C LEU A 129 -41.12 -6.88 -3.02
N ASN A 130 -41.26 -5.62 -3.43
CA ASN A 130 -42.53 -4.89 -3.30
C ASN A 130 -43.69 -5.54 -4.07
N ALA A 131 -43.42 -6.23 -5.18
CA ALA A 131 -44.46 -6.91 -5.94
C ALA A 131 -44.96 -8.20 -5.27
N ARG A 132 -44.14 -8.80 -4.38
CA ARG A 132 -44.40 -10.13 -3.78
C ARG A 132 -44.73 -10.05 -2.30
N VAL A 133 -44.25 -9.04 -1.60
CA VAL A 133 -44.42 -8.87 -0.15
C VAL A 133 -45.74 -8.16 0.11
N PRO A 134 -46.63 -8.72 0.98
CA PRO A 134 -47.83 -8.03 1.42
C PRO A 134 -47.49 -6.70 2.08
N LYS A 135 -48.35 -5.70 1.86
CA LYS A 135 -48.09 -4.33 2.32
C LYS A 135 -47.90 -4.27 3.84
N GLU A 136 -48.64 -5.06 4.60
CA GLU A 136 -48.56 -5.06 6.07
C GLU A 136 -47.17 -5.48 6.55
N VAL A 137 -46.56 -6.48 5.89
CA VAL A 137 -45.22 -6.97 6.22
C VAL A 137 -44.15 -5.94 5.86
N PHE A 138 -44.33 -5.26 4.72
CA PHE A 138 -43.41 -4.19 4.32
C PHE A 138 -43.43 -3.02 5.31
N ASP A 139 -44.62 -2.54 5.69
CA ASP A 139 -44.79 -1.43 6.63
C ASP A 139 -44.25 -1.78 8.02
N GLU A 140 -44.42 -3.03 8.47
CA GLU A 140 -43.80 -3.52 9.71
C GLU A 140 -42.27 -3.51 9.64
N CYS A 141 -41.68 -4.00 8.55
CA CYS A 141 -40.22 -3.95 8.36
C CYS A 141 -39.69 -2.51 8.34
N VAL A 142 -40.40 -1.57 7.71
CA VAL A 142 -40.02 -0.15 7.71
C VAL A 142 -40.05 0.41 9.14
N ARG A 143 -41.11 0.14 9.90
CA ARG A 143 -41.25 0.62 11.28
C ARG A 143 -40.12 0.12 12.19
N VAL A 144 -39.74 -1.16 12.07
CA VAL A 144 -38.60 -1.73 12.82
C VAL A 144 -37.29 -1.03 12.46
N VAL A 145 -37.05 -0.78 11.17
CA VAL A 145 -35.83 -0.09 10.72
C VAL A 145 -35.81 1.37 11.19
N ASP A 146 -36.94 2.08 11.15
CA ASP A 146 -37.04 3.45 11.63
C ASP A 146 -36.77 3.53 13.14
N GLU A 147 -37.34 2.62 13.94
CA GLU A 147 -37.07 2.50 15.37
C GLU A 147 -35.57 2.22 15.65
N ASP A 148 -34.95 1.30 14.92
CA ASP A 148 -33.52 1.00 15.03
C ASP A 148 -32.64 2.21 14.67
N LEU A 149 -33.01 2.98 13.64
CA LEU A 149 -32.28 4.16 13.20
C LEU A 149 -32.43 5.34 14.15
N GLU A 150 -33.58 5.49 14.81
CA GLU A 150 -33.80 6.50 15.86
C GLU A 150 -32.90 6.27 17.08
N VAL A 151 -32.59 5.01 17.41
CA VAL A 151 -31.68 4.65 18.52
C VAL A 151 -30.21 4.97 18.22
N ILE A 152 -29.83 5.01 16.94
CA ILE A 152 -28.44 5.30 16.50
C ILE A 152 -28.18 6.81 16.39
N ARG A 153 -29.22 7.65 16.44
CA ARG A 153 -29.17 9.10 16.25
C ARG A 153 -28.87 9.86 17.54
#